data_AF-A0A545UIJ8-F1
#
_entry.id   AF-A0A545UIJ8-F1
#
_cell.length_a   1.000
_cell.length_b   1.000
_cell.length_c   1.000
_cell.angle_alpha   90.00
_cell.angle_beta   90.00
_cell.angle_gamma   90.00
#
_symmetry.space_group_name_H-M   'P 1'
#
loop_
_entity.id
_entity.type
_entity.pdbx_description
1 polymer ?
#
loop_
_entity_poly.entity_id
_entity_poly.type
_entity_poly.pdbx_seq_one_letter_code
_entity_poly.pdbx_strand_id
1 'polypeptide(L)'
;MKSKFAIIILLTIFLSSCAGRQINIIDHEGKVIGECIAGYDWHFYGLQDSIDYALYLCAKDSIEKGYAISDKSLLERDFTLPKPPEGKSWNKKLAMHHFKNGDITEQKLGYILAAIEHEYLLISRDAEVKFTQGTISKAEFDQIISDARHVWLGE
;
A
#
# COMPACT_ATOMS: atom_id res chain seq x y z
N MET A 1 -33.93 22.71 -20.83
CA MET A 1 -32.63 22.15 -21.30
C MET A 1 -31.52 22.11 -20.24
N LYS A 2 -31.51 22.96 -19.19
CA LYS A 2 -30.43 22.99 -18.18
C LYS A 2 -30.48 21.85 -17.13
N SER A 3 -31.68 21.36 -16.78
CA SER A 3 -31.87 20.32 -15.74
C SER A 3 -31.43 18.91 -16.17
N LYS A 4 -31.61 18.54 -17.45
CA LYS A 4 -31.20 17.21 -17.96
C LYS A 4 -29.68 17.04 -18.04
N PHE A 5 -28.94 18.12 -18.35
CA PHE A 5 -27.46 18.12 -18.35
C PHE A 5 -26.88 18.00 -16.94
N ALA A 6 -27.50 18.66 -15.95
CA ALA A 6 -27.06 18.57 -14.55
C ALA A 6 -27.19 17.13 -14.00
N ILE A 7 -28.25 16.40 -14.37
CA ILE A 7 -28.47 15.00 -13.96
C ILE A 7 -27.43 14.06 -14.61
N ILE A 8 -27.07 14.30 -15.87
CA ILE A 8 -26.05 13.49 -16.57
C ILE A 8 -24.65 13.70 -15.95
N ILE A 9 -24.30 14.95 -15.61
CA ILE A 9 -23.02 15.26 -14.93
C ILE A 9 -22.98 14.63 -13.52
N LEU A 10 -24.10 14.64 -12.79
CA LEU A 10 -24.17 14.03 -11.46
C LEU A 10 -24.04 12.50 -11.51
N LEU A 11 -24.56 11.84 -12.55
CA LEU A 11 -24.46 10.39 -12.75
C LEU A 11 -23.03 9.94 -13.13
N THR A 12 -22.24 10.77 -13.83
CA THR A 12 -20.86 10.42 -14.19
C THR A 12 -19.87 10.45 -13.02
N ILE A 13 -20.19 11.15 -11.93
CA ILE A 13 -19.31 11.27 -10.75
C ILE A 13 -19.25 9.96 -9.93
N PHE A 14 -20.24 9.08 -10.07
CA PHE A 14 -20.30 7.79 -9.36
C PHE A 14 -19.52 6.65 -10.03
N LEU A 15 -18.86 6.90 -11.16
CA LEU A 15 -17.91 5.97 -11.77
C LEU A 15 -16.49 6.20 -11.28
N SER A 16 -16.32 6.57 -10.00
CA SER A 16 -15.01 6.64 -9.36
C SER A 16 -14.41 5.24 -9.30
N SER A 17 -13.51 4.94 -10.22
CA SER A 17 -12.77 3.69 -10.26
C SER A 17 -11.96 3.51 -8.98
N CYS A 18 -12.15 2.40 -8.26
CA CYS A 18 -11.12 1.90 -7.35
C CYS A 18 -9.82 1.79 -8.16
N ALA A 19 -8.80 2.56 -7.78
CA ALA A 19 -7.51 2.46 -8.42
C ALA A 19 -6.78 1.25 -7.84
N GLY A 20 -6.68 0.20 -8.65
CA GLY A 20 -5.96 -1.01 -8.30
C GLY A 20 -5.24 -1.56 -9.52
N ARG A 21 -4.16 -2.28 -9.28
CA ARG A 21 -3.35 -2.94 -10.31
C ARG A 21 -2.94 -4.32 -9.82
N GLN A 22 -2.76 -5.22 -10.76
CA GLN A 22 -2.38 -6.60 -10.52
C GLN A 22 -1.16 -6.98 -11.37
N ILE A 23 -0.28 -7.81 -10.83
CA ILE A 23 0.75 -8.53 -11.56
C ILE A 23 0.66 -10.03 -11.27
N ASN A 24 1.04 -10.86 -12.23
CA ASN A 24 1.06 -12.32 -12.07
C ASN A 24 2.43 -12.78 -11.58
N ILE A 25 2.43 -13.81 -10.74
CA ILE A 25 3.61 -14.56 -10.30
C ILE A 25 3.70 -15.81 -11.18
N ILE A 26 4.87 -16.02 -11.77
CA ILE A 26 5.11 -17.01 -12.82
C ILE A 26 6.22 -17.96 -12.36
N ASP A 27 5.98 -19.27 -12.47
CA ASP A 27 6.99 -20.27 -12.16
C ASP A 27 8.04 -20.43 -13.29
N HIS A 28 8.99 -21.34 -13.07
CA HIS A 28 10.08 -21.61 -14.02
C HIS A 28 9.60 -22.29 -15.32
N GLU A 29 8.40 -22.86 -15.34
CA GLU A 29 7.77 -23.45 -16.53
C GLU A 29 6.96 -22.40 -17.33
N GLY A 30 6.90 -21.16 -16.84
CA GLY A 30 6.13 -20.07 -17.46
C GLY A 30 4.64 -20.07 -17.07
N LYS A 31 4.23 -20.86 -16.07
CA LYS A 31 2.85 -20.94 -15.62
C LYS A 31 2.57 -19.90 -14.54
N VAL A 32 1.39 -19.27 -14.61
CA VAL A 32 0.90 -18.39 -13.55
C VAL A 32 0.51 -19.22 -12.33
N ILE A 33 1.14 -18.95 -11.19
CA ILE A 33 0.93 -19.66 -9.92
C ILE A 33 0.33 -18.79 -8.81
N GLY A 34 0.21 -17.48 -9.06
CA GLY A 34 -0.35 -16.53 -8.11
C GLY A 34 -0.39 -15.13 -8.68
N GLU A 35 -0.84 -14.20 -7.84
CA GLU A 35 -1.00 -12.79 -8.20
C GLU A 35 -0.65 -11.88 -7.03
N CYS A 36 -0.09 -10.72 -7.35
CA CYS A 36 0.03 -9.60 -6.43
C CYS A 36 -1.01 -8.56 -6.85
N ILE A 37 -1.89 -8.18 -5.94
CA ILE A 37 -2.89 -7.14 -6.16
C ILE A 37 -2.61 -6.01 -5.18
N ALA A 38 -2.54 -4.79 -5.68
CA ALA A 38 -2.44 -3.59 -4.86
C ALA A 38 -3.50 -2.58 -5.29
N GLY A 39 -4.14 -1.97 -4.31
CA GLY A 39 -5.12 -0.91 -4.49
C GLY A 39 -5.27 -0.16 -3.17
N TYR A 40 -5.63 1.12 -3.27
CA TYR A 40 -5.83 1.97 -2.09
C TYR A 40 -7.14 2.73 -2.24
N ASP A 41 -7.93 2.70 -1.16
CA ASP A 41 -9.11 3.53 -1.06
C ASP A 41 -8.71 4.92 -0.56
N TRP A 42 -9.19 5.97 -1.24
CA TRP A 42 -9.10 7.37 -0.79
C TRP A 42 -7.67 7.90 -0.55
N HIS A 43 -6.67 7.38 -1.26
CA HIS A 43 -5.35 8.01 -1.36
C HIS A 43 -5.41 9.21 -2.33
N PHE A 44 -5.53 10.42 -1.77
CA PHE A 44 -5.59 11.65 -2.57
C PHE A 44 -4.26 12.06 -3.20
N TYR A 45 -3.13 11.56 -2.68
CA TYR A 45 -1.78 11.88 -3.15
C TYR A 45 -0.96 10.60 -3.26
N GLY A 46 -0.13 10.51 -4.30
CA GLY A 46 0.80 9.40 -4.48
C GLY A 46 0.11 8.04 -4.67
N LEU A 47 -1.14 8.02 -5.15
CA LEU A 47 -1.94 6.80 -5.29
C LEU A 47 -1.28 5.76 -6.19
N GLN A 48 -0.90 6.16 -7.41
CA GLN A 48 -0.23 5.27 -8.36
C GLN A 48 1.16 4.85 -7.86
N ASP A 49 1.92 5.77 -7.27
CA ASP A 49 3.22 5.46 -6.67
C ASP A 49 3.10 4.50 -5.48
N SER A 50 2.02 4.59 -4.69
CA SER A 50 1.73 3.65 -3.60
C SER A 50 1.42 2.25 -4.15
N ILE A 51 0.56 2.18 -5.18
CA ILE A 51 0.22 0.92 -5.86
C ILE A 51 1.49 0.27 -6.41
N ASP A 52 2.31 1.04 -7.12
CA ASP A 52 3.53 0.54 -7.73
C ASP A 52 4.56 0.08 -6.69
N TYR A 53 4.67 0.81 -5.58
CA TYR A 53 5.55 0.41 -4.47
C TYR A 53 5.07 -0.89 -3.80
N ALA A 54 3.77 -1.04 -3.55
CA ALA A 54 3.22 -2.27 -2.98
C ALA A 54 3.42 -3.48 -3.91
N LEU A 55 3.21 -3.30 -5.22
CA LEU A 55 3.50 -4.34 -6.20
C LEU A 55 4.99 -4.64 -6.29
N TYR A 56 5.86 -3.64 -6.16
CA TYR A 56 7.30 -3.84 -6.08
C TYR A 56 7.71 -4.68 -4.86
N LEU A 57 7.13 -4.44 -3.68
CA LEU A 57 7.41 -5.27 -2.49
C LEU A 57 7.02 -6.73 -2.73
N CYS A 58 5.85 -6.97 -3.30
CA CYS A 58 5.40 -8.33 -3.63
C CYS A 58 6.26 -9.00 -4.72
N ALA A 59 6.67 -8.22 -5.73
CA ALA A 59 7.58 -8.66 -6.76
C ALA A 59 8.93 -9.09 -6.18
N LYS A 60 9.50 -8.30 -5.26
CA LYS A 60 10.76 -8.60 -4.60
C LYS A 60 10.69 -9.91 -3.82
N ASP A 61 9.66 -10.10 -2.99
CA ASP A 61 9.44 -11.34 -2.24
C ASP A 61 9.26 -12.57 -3.17
N SER A 62 8.56 -12.39 -4.29
CA SER A 62 8.37 -13.46 -5.29
C SER A 62 9.69 -13.87 -5.96
N ILE A 63 10.55 -12.89 -6.29
CA ILE A 63 11.85 -13.13 -6.90
C ILE A 63 12.82 -13.77 -5.91
N GLU A 64 12.80 -13.37 -4.64
CA GLU A 64 13.58 -14.02 -3.57
C GLU A 64 13.21 -15.50 -3.41
N LYS A 65 11.96 -15.87 -3.74
CA LYS A 65 11.46 -17.26 -3.78
C LYS A 65 11.76 -18.00 -5.09
N GLY A 66 12.43 -17.36 -6.06
CA GLY A 66 12.80 -17.95 -7.34
C GLY A 66 11.72 -17.87 -8.42
N TYR A 67 10.66 -17.08 -8.23
CA TYR A 67 9.61 -16.87 -9.21
C TYR A 67 9.86 -15.63 -10.08
N ALA A 68 9.25 -15.61 -11.26
CA ALA A 68 9.21 -14.44 -12.14
C ALA A 68 7.91 -13.64 -11.93
N ILE A 69 7.88 -12.41 -12.43
CA ILE A 69 6.69 -11.55 -12.43
C ILE A 69 6.33 -11.12 -13.85
N SER A 70 5.04 -10.84 -14.09
CA SER A 70 4.56 -10.40 -15.40
C SER A 70 4.99 -8.98 -15.78
N ASP A 71 5.13 -8.08 -14.81
CA ASP A 71 5.55 -6.69 -15.06
C ASP A 71 6.97 -6.45 -14.56
N LYS A 72 7.93 -6.52 -15.47
CA LYS A 72 9.35 -6.31 -15.17
C LYS A 72 9.73 -4.85 -14.94
N SER A 73 8.90 -3.88 -15.33
CA SER A 73 9.21 -2.46 -15.16
C SER A 73 9.31 -2.05 -13.69
N LEU A 74 8.65 -2.81 -12.80
CA LEU A 74 8.77 -2.68 -11.35
C LEU A 74 10.17 -2.96 -10.82
N LEU A 75 11.02 -3.67 -11.57
CA LEU A 75 12.39 -3.99 -11.15
C LEU A 75 13.41 -2.95 -11.66
N GLU A 76 13.02 -2.15 -12.64
CA GLU A 76 13.89 -1.16 -13.28
C GLU A 76 13.77 0.22 -12.62
N ARG A 77 12.68 0.46 -11.88
CA ARG A 77 12.40 1.75 -11.23
C ARG A 77 13.10 1.88 -9.88
N ASP A 78 13.54 3.11 -9.56
CA ASP A 78 14.09 3.43 -8.24
C ASP A 78 12.98 3.60 -7.18
N PHE A 79 12.80 2.57 -6.37
CA PHE A 79 11.91 2.56 -5.20
C PHE A 79 12.64 2.91 -3.88
N THR A 80 13.78 3.60 -3.93
CA THR A 80 14.49 4.01 -2.70
C THR A 80 13.62 4.95 -1.86
N LEU A 81 13.40 4.56 -0.60
CA LEU A 81 12.71 5.40 0.37
C LEU A 81 13.62 6.55 0.84
N PRO A 82 13.09 7.77 1.00
CA PRO A 82 13.82 8.83 1.67
C PRO A 82 13.98 8.47 3.15
N LYS A 83 15.12 8.89 3.72
CA LYS A 83 15.34 8.71 5.17
C LYS A 83 14.33 9.52 5.97
N PRO A 84 13.77 8.98 7.06
CA PRO A 84 12.95 9.77 7.97
C PRO A 84 13.81 10.83 8.67
N PRO A 85 13.18 11.89 9.23
CA PRO A 85 13.86 12.85 10.08
C PRO A 85 14.61 12.18 11.22
N GLU A 86 15.70 12.81 11.68
CA GLU A 86 16.55 12.26 12.73
C GLU A 86 15.75 11.91 14.00
N GLY A 87 16.00 10.71 14.52
CA GLY A 87 15.33 10.18 15.71
C GLY A 87 13.86 9.80 15.51
N LYS A 88 13.34 9.81 14.28
CA LYS A 88 11.94 9.46 13.97
C LYS A 88 11.85 8.30 12.99
N SER A 89 10.70 7.63 13.02
CA SER A 89 10.27 6.71 11.97
C SER A 89 9.17 7.36 11.14
N TRP A 90 9.01 6.94 9.88
CA TRP A 90 7.89 7.40 9.07
C TRP A 90 6.57 6.90 9.65
N ASN A 91 5.58 7.77 9.63
CA ASN A 91 4.17 7.45 9.80
C ASN A 91 3.36 8.37 8.88
N LYS A 92 2.07 8.08 8.68
CA LYS A 92 1.23 8.82 7.72
C LYS A 92 1.21 10.31 8.01
N LYS A 93 1.05 10.70 9.28
CA LYS A 93 1.01 12.10 9.70
C LYS A 93 2.31 12.85 9.39
N LEU A 94 3.46 12.26 9.72
CA LEU A 94 4.78 12.85 9.48
C LEU A 94 5.08 12.94 7.98
N ALA A 95 4.80 11.90 7.22
CA ALA A 95 4.99 11.89 5.77
C ALA A 95 4.17 12.98 5.08
N MET A 96 2.88 13.10 5.45
CA MET A 96 2.01 14.15 4.93
C MET A 96 2.47 15.56 5.31
N HIS A 97 3.03 15.75 6.51
CA HIS A 97 3.58 17.03 6.92
C HIS A 97 4.76 17.44 6.03
N HIS A 98 5.73 16.55 5.83
CA HIS A 98 6.90 16.81 4.99
C HIS A 98 6.52 17.01 3.52
N PHE A 99 5.54 16.26 3.00
CA PHE A 99 5.03 16.48 1.64
C PHE A 99 4.43 17.89 1.49
N LYS A 100 3.57 18.31 2.42
CA LYS A 100 2.92 19.62 2.37
C LYS A 100 3.92 20.79 2.50
N ASN A 101 5.05 20.57 3.16
CA ASN A 101 6.12 21.56 3.26
C ASN A 101 7.06 21.56 2.04
N GLY A 102 6.91 20.60 1.12
CA GLY A 102 7.79 20.46 -0.05
C GLY A 102 9.12 19.73 0.23
N ASP A 103 9.28 19.11 1.40
CA ASP A 103 10.51 18.39 1.78
C ASP A 103 10.65 17.04 1.05
N ILE A 104 9.52 16.46 0.62
CA ILE A 104 9.45 15.25 -0.19
C ILE A 104 8.49 15.45 -1.36
N THR A 105 8.75 14.73 -2.46
CA THR A 105 7.86 14.73 -3.62
C THR A 105 6.63 13.85 -3.39
N GLU A 106 5.57 14.03 -4.19
CA GLU A 106 4.37 13.18 -4.13
C GLU A 106 4.70 11.70 -4.38
N GLN A 107 5.62 11.41 -5.30
CA GLN A 107 6.11 10.06 -5.54
C GLN A 107 6.72 9.44 -4.27
N LYS A 108 7.63 10.17 -3.62
CA LYS A 108 8.27 9.67 -2.39
C LYS A 108 7.27 9.56 -1.25
N LEU A 109 6.25 10.44 -1.18
CA LEU A 109 5.11 10.27 -0.29
C LEU A 109 4.40 8.94 -0.55
N GLY A 110 4.05 8.63 -1.80
CA GLY A 110 3.40 7.35 -2.16
C GLY A 110 4.21 6.13 -1.71
N TYR A 111 5.52 6.16 -1.93
CA TYR A 111 6.41 5.07 -1.50
C TYR A 111 6.43 4.91 0.03
N ILE A 112 6.53 6.02 0.76
CA ILE A 112 6.49 5.99 2.23
C ILE A 112 5.15 5.43 2.71
N LEU A 113 4.02 5.94 2.19
CA LEU A 113 2.68 5.50 2.61
C LEU A 113 2.47 4.01 2.38
N ALA A 114 2.88 3.50 1.21
CA ALA A 114 2.81 2.08 0.92
C ALA A 114 3.71 1.25 1.84
N ALA A 115 4.94 1.71 2.13
CA ALA A 115 5.87 1.00 3.00
C ALA A 115 5.34 0.86 4.44
N ILE A 116 4.88 1.97 5.04
CA ILE A 116 4.37 1.96 6.42
C ILE A 116 3.05 1.17 6.54
N GLU A 117 2.21 1.19 5.52
CA GLU A 117 0.99 0.39 5.49
C GLU A 117 1.30 -1.09 5.33
N HIS A 118 2.29 -1.44 4.50
CA HIS A 118 2.74 -2.82 4.37
C HIS A 118 3.24 -3.39 5.71
N GLU A 119 4.03 -2.63 6.48
CA GLU A 119 4.46 -3.03 7.83
C GLU A 119 3.27 -3.26 8.77
N TYR A 120 2.29 -2.35 8.76
CA TYR A 120 1.04 -2.51 9.51
C TYR A 120 0.28 -3.78 9.13
N LEU A 121 0.18 -4.09 7.83
CA LEU A 121 -0.52 -5.27 7.33
C LEU A 121 0.19 -6.57 7.70
N LEU A 122 1.53 -6.60 7.72
CA LEU A 122 2.29 -7.75 8.19
C LEU A 122 1.99 -8.04 9.66
N ILE A 123 2.03 -7.03 10.52
CA ILE A 123 1.74 -7.16 11.95
C ILE A 123 0.29 -7.61 12.16
N SER A 124 -0.65 -6.98 11.47
CA SER A 124 -2.08 -7.26 11.62
C SER A 124 -2.42 -8.69 11.16
N ARG A 125 -1.84 -9.15 10.06
CA ARG A 125 -2.05 -10.51 9.55
C ARG A 125 -1.46 -11.57 10.49
N ASP A 126 -0.27 -11.33 11.03
CA ASP A 126 0.34 -12.24 12.01
C ASP A 126 -0.51 -12.33 13.30
N ALA A 127 -1.01 -11.18 13.79
CA ALA A 127 -1.91 -11.13 14.93
C ALA A 127 -3.22 -11.90 14.68
N GLU A 128 -3.81 -11.75 13.48
CA GLU A 128 -5.02 -12.49 13.06
C GLU A 128 -4.77 -14.00 13.07
N VAL A 129 -3.64 -14.46 12.51
CA VAL A 129 -3.28 -15.88 12.52
C VAL A 129 -3.14 -16.40 13.95
N LYS A 130 -2.44 -15.68 14.83
CA LYS A 130 -2.28 -16.08 16.24
C LYS A 130 -3.60 -16.11 17.00
N PHE A 131 -4.49 -15.14 16.73
CA PHE A 131 -5.80 -15.08 17.36
C PHE A 131 -6.70 -16.22 16.91
N THR A 132 -6.78 -16.48 15.59
CA THR A 132 -7.57 -17.58 15.03
C THR A 132 -7.07 -18.96 15.45
N GLN A 133 -5.77 -19.12 15.71
CA GLN A 133 -5.17 -20.32 16.28
C GLN A 133 -5.35 -20.44 17.80
N GLY A 134 -5.91 -19.43 18.47
CA GLY A 134 -6.08 -19.40 19.92
C GLY A 134 -4.77 -19.23 20.71
N THR A 135 -3.70 -18.76 20.05
CA THR A 135 -2.39 -18.51 20.68
C THR A 135 -2.38 -17.22 21.49
N ILE A 136 -3.22 -16.25 21.13
CA ILE A 136 -3.42 -15.00 21.87
C ILE A 136 -4.90 -14.79 22.16
N SER A 137 -5.18 -14.08 23.25
CA SER A 137 -6.53 -13.64 23.61
C SER A 137 -7.03 -12.50 22.71
N LYS A 138 -8.34 -12.25 22.75
CA LYS A 138 -8.93 -11.09 22.07
C LYS A 138 -8.30 -9.76 22.55
N ALA A 139 -8.05 -9.64 23.85
CA ALA A 139 -7.47 -8.42 24.42
C ALA A 139 -6.04 -8.16 23.88
N GLU A 140 -5.22 -9.20 23.76
CA GLU A 140 -3.88 -9.09 23.16
C GLU A 140 -3.95 -8.75 21.67
N PHE A 141 -4.86 -9.38 20.92
CA PHE A 141 -5.10 -9.05 19.52
C PHE A 141 -5.49 -7.57 19.35
N ASP A 142 -6.51 -7.11 20.09
CA ASP A 142 -6.99 -5.73 20.03
C ASP A 142 -5.85 -4.73 20.35
N GLN A 143 -5.01 -5.05 21.34
CA GLN A 143 -3.86 -4.23 21.73
C GLN A 143 -2.81 -4.16 20.61
N ILE A 144 -2.43 -5.30 20.02
CA ILE A 144 -1.46 -5.34 18.91
C ILE A 144 -1.95 -4.50 17.72
N ILE A 145 -3.23 -4.63 17.36
CA ILE A 145 -3.81 -3.86 16.26
C ILE A 145 -3.83 -2.36 16.59
N SER A 146 -4.15 -2.00 17.83
CA SER A 146 -4.14 -0.61 18.29
C SER A 146 -2.74 -0.01 18.21
N ASP A 147 -1.73 -0.70 18.73
CA ASP A 147 -0.34 -0.22 18.75
C ASP A 147 0.23 -0.11 17.34
N ALA A 148 -0.01 -1.11 16.49
CA ALA A 148 0.43 -1.08 15.09
C ALA A 148 -0.24 0.08 14.32
N ARG A 149 -1.53 0.36 14.59
CA ARG A 149 -2.25 1.49 14.00
C ARG A 149 -1.68 2.82 14.48
N HIS A 150 -1.33 2.96 15.75
CA HIS A 150 -0.71 4.16 16.30
C HIS A 150 0.62 4.46 15.59
N VAL A 151 1.47 3.44 15.39
CA VAL A 151 2.72 3.58 14.64
C VAL A 151 2.47 3.96 13.19
N TRP A 152 1.54 3.29 12.51
CA TRP A 152 1.23 3.54 11.10
C TRP A 152 0.68 4.95 10.85
N LEU A 153 -0.29 5.38 11.65
CA LEU A 153 -0.97 6.66 11.46
C LEU A 153 -0.19 7.83 12.08
N GLY A 154 0.49 7.60 13.20
CA GLY A 154 1.12 8.63 14.03
C GLY A 154 0.13 9.41 14.91
N GLU A 155 -0.91 8.72 15.40
CA GLU A 155 -2.04 9.28 16.17
C GLU A 155 -2.24 8.57 17.49
#